data_AF-A0A259CR73-F1
#
_entry.id   AF-A0A259CR73-F1
#
_cell.length_a   1.000
_cell.length_b   1.000
_cell.length_c   1.000
_cell.angle_alpha   90.00
_cell.angle_beta   90.00
_cell.angle_gamma   90.00
#
_symmetry.space_group_name_H-M   'P 1'
#
loop_
_entity.id
_entity.type
_entity.pdbx_description
1 polymer ?
#
loop_
_entity_poly.entity_id
_entity_poly.type
_entity_poly.pdbx_seq_one_letter_code
_entity_poly.pdbx_strand_id
1 'polypeptide(L)'
;MKTQPSAQSLNAYVASKIDLPQEIVFELFKKFIANTYILLPQFDGYNDDPETLKMTIHSLKGIAKNLFLDTLGTMCEAFETDLNTLTFEQKTQRLYELKKETLRTVDKMRGELPE
;
A
#
# COMPACT_ATOMS: atom_id res chain seq x y z
N MET A 1 -21.36 28.40 -2.59
CA MET A 1 -20.05 27.74 -2.81
C MET A 1 -19.94 26.63 -1.78
N LYS A 2 -19.94 25.35 -2.21
CA LYS A 2 -19.74 24.23 -1.30
C LYS A 2 -18.23 24.10 -1.09
N THR A 3 -17.76 24.43 0.10
CA THR A 3 -16.38 24.20 0.53
C THR A 3 -16.05 22.71 0.40
N GLN A 4 -15.03 22.37 -0.38
CA GLN A 4 -14.41 21.03 -0.36
C GLN A 4 -14.03 20.70 1.10
N PRO A 5 -14.36 19.51 1.64
CA PRO A 5 -13.80 19.08 2.91
C PRO A 5 -12.35 18.70 2.68
N SER A 6 -11.45 19.67 2.79
CA SER A 6 -10.01 19.44 2.77
C SER A 6 -9.56 18.83 4.10
N ALA A 7 -8.90 17.67 3.99
CA ALA A 7 -8.04 17.02 4.99
C ALA A 7 -8.72 16.25 6.14
N GLN A 8 -9.52 15.22 5.84
CA GLN A 8 -9.67 14.12 6.80
C GLN A 8 -8.32 13.39 6.92
N SER A 9 -7.81 13.21 8.14
CA SER A 9 -6.62 12.38 8.41
C SER A 9 -6.85 10.96 7.88
N LEU A 10 -5.78 10.29 7.44
CA LEU A 10 -5.86 8.91 6.99
C LEU A 10 -6.36 8.00 8.11
N ASN A 11 -5.85 8.16 9.33
CA ASN A 11 -6.30 7.42 10.49
C ASN A 11 -7.81 7.62 10.72
N ALA A 12 -8.29 8.87 10.74
CA ALA A 12 -9.71 9.16 10.91
C ALA A 12 -10.58 8.58 9.78
N TYR A 13 -10.08 8.59 8.55
CA TYR A 13 -10.75 7.94 7.41
C TYR A 13 -10.82 6.43 7.60
N VAL A 14 -9.70 5.78 7.88
CA VAL A 14 -9.61 4.32 8.06
C VAL A 14 -10.43 3.86 9.26
N ALA A 15 -10.37 4.57 10.38
CA ALA A 15 -11.20 4.33 11.57
C ALA A 15 -12.70 4.33 11.23
N SER A 16 -13.15 5.31 10.44
CA SER A 16 -14.55 5.40 10.01
C SER A 16 -14.99 4.28 9.05
N LYS A 17 -14.04 3.65 8.34
CA LYS A 17 -14.33 2.58 7.38
C LYS A 17 -14.31 1.19 8.01
N ILE A 18 -13.41 0.95 8.95
CA ILE A 18 -13.28 -0.33 9.66
C ILE A 18 -14.19 -0.38 10.90
N ASP A 19 -14.75 0.75 11.33
CA ASP A 19 -15.50 0.88 12.60
C ASP A 19 -14.64 0.49 13.82
N LEU A 20 -13.46 1.09 13.91
CA LEU A 20 -12.50 0.89 14.99
C LEU A 20 -12.08 2.22 15.63
N PRO A 21 -11.70 2.21 16.92
CA PRO A 21 -11.04 3.34 17.54
C PRO A 21 -9.74 3.72 16.81
N GLN A 22 -9.43 5.02 16.76
CA GLN A 22 -8.25 5.55 16.08
C GLN A 22 -6.94 4.97 16.64
N GLU A 23 -6.91 4.66 17.93
CA GLU A 23 -5.79 4.04 18.64
C GLU A 23 -5.48 2.64 18.09
N ILE A 24 -6.52 1.86 17.78
CA ILE A 24 -6.36 0.55 17.15
C ILE A 24 -5.85 0.70 15.72
N VAL A 25 -6.32 1.71 15.00
CA VAL A 25 -5.85 2.01 13.64
C VAL A 25 -4.36 2.40 13.64
N PHE A 26 -3.85 3.09 14.65
CA PHE A 26 -2.40 3.35 14.77
C PHE A 26 -1.59 2.05 14.91
N GLU A 27 -2.09 1.07 15.68
CA GLU A 27 -1.44 -0.24 15.77
C GLU A 27 -1.46 -0.99 14.43
N LEU A 28 -2.53 -0.84 13.65
CA LEU A 28 -2.58 -1.37 12.28
C LEU A 28 -1.60 -0.65 11.35
N PHE A 29 -1.43 0.67 11.47
CA PHE A 29 -0.42 1.43 10.73
C PHE A 29 0.99 0.94 11.06
N LYS A 30 1.32 0.77 12.36
CA LYS A 30 2.62 0.22 12.78
C LYS A 30 2.89 -1.15 12.16
N LYS A 31 1.89 -2.05 12.16
CA LYS A 31 1.99 -3.37 11.51
C LYS A 31 2.17 -3.27 10.00
N PHE A 32 1.42 -2.40 9.33
CA PHE A 32 1.57 -2.18 7.89
C PHE A 32 2.96 -1.66 7.54
N ILE A 33 3.46 -0.67 8.28
CA ILE A 33 4.79 -0.09 8.10
C ILE A 33 5.86 -1.18 8.28
N ALA A 34 5.78 -1.97 9.36
CA ALA A 34 6.72 -3.07 9.60
C ALA A 34 6.71 -4.12 8.48
N ASN A 35 5.52 -4.56 8.05
CA ASN A 35 5.38 -5.52 6.94
C ASN A 35 5.93 -4.95 5.63
N THR A 36 5.71 -3.65 5.38
CA THR A 36 6.21 -2.99 4.17
C THR A 36 7.74 -3.02 4.10
N TYR A 37 8.45 -2.84 5.22
CA TYR A 37 9.91 -2.95 5.25
C TYR A 37 10.43 -4.37 4.99
N ILE A 38 9.63 -5.39 5.26
CA ILE A 38 9.96 -6.78 4.94
C ILE A 38 9.72 -7.07 3.46
N LEU A 39 8.65 -6.50 2.88
CA LEU A 39 8.22 -6.76 1.50
C LEU A 39 9.02 -5.95 0.47
N LEU A 40 9.39 -4.71 0.77
CA LEU A 40 10.06 -3.80 -0.16
C LEU A 40 11.37 -4.34 -0.78
N PRO A 41 12.26 -5.03 -0.03
CA PRO A 41 13.46 -5.63 -0.63
C PRO A 41 13.15 -6.68 -1.71
N GLN A 42 11.99 -7.34 -1.63
CA GLN A 42 11.57 -8.34 -2.62
C GLN A 42 11.20 -7.69 -3.97
N PHE A 43 10.89 -6.39 -3.98
CA PHE A 43 10.71 -5.64 -5.22
C PHE A 43 12.03 -5.44 -5.97
N ASP A 44 13.17 -5.42 -5.28
CA ASP A 44 14.47 -5.21 -5.92
C ASP A 44 15.06 -6.53 -6.47
N GLY A 45 14.64 -7.69 -5.94
CA GLY A 45 15.05 -9.03 -6.39
C GLY A 45 14.12 -9.69 -7.40
N TYR A 46 13.15 -8.96 -7.98
CA TYR A 46 12.04 -9.56 -8.72
C TYR A 46 12.42 -10.29 -10.02
N ASN A 47 13.62 -10.02 -10.56
CA ASN A 47 14.12 -10.70 -11.76
C ASN A 47 14.46 -12.17 -11.50
N ASP A 48 14.73 -12.52 -10.25
CA ASP A 48 15.18 -13.86 -9.86
C ASP A 48 14.00 -14.78 -9.49
N ASP A 49 12.85 -14.23 -9.10
CA ASP A 49 11.66 -14.99 -8.70
C ASP A 49 10.33 -14.24 -8.94
N PRO A 50 9.70 -14.45 -10.12
CA PRO A 50 8.40 -13.85 -10.45
C PRO A 50 7.24 -14.31 -9.56
N GLU A 51 7.28 -15.51 -9.00
CA GLU A 51 6.22 -16.01 -8.11
C GLU A 51 6.30 -15.34 -6.75
N THR A 52 7.51 -15.13 -6.22
CA THR A 52 7.71 -14.30 -5.02
C THR A 52 7.14 -12.90 -5.25
N LEU A 53 7.47 -12.23 -6.37
CA LEU A 53 6.93 -10.91 -6.67
C LEU A 53 5.39 -10.90 -6.66
N LYS A 54 4.77 -11.89 -7.30
CA LYS A 54 3.31 -12.01 -7.35
C LYS A 54 2.72 -12.18 -5.95
N MET A 55 3.31 -13.02 -5.10
CA MET A 55 2.87 -13.18 -3.70
C MET A 55 3.07 -11.91 -2.87
N THR A 56 4.17 -11.17 -3.08
CA THR A 56 4.42 -9.88 -2.42
C THR A 56 3.36 -8.86 -2.78
N ILE A 57 3.07 -8.71 -4.08
CA ILE A 57 2.02 -7.80 -4.58
C ILE A 57 0.65 -8.22 -4.05
N HIS A 58 0.34 -9.51 -4.06
CA HIS A 58 -0.92 -10.05 -3.52
C HIS A 58 -1.08 -9.75 -2.02
N SER A 59 -0.02 -9.94 -1.24
CA SER A 59 -0.02 -9.65 0.20
C SER A 59 -0.22 -8.16 0.45
N LEU A 60 0.52 -7.31 -0.29
CA LEU A 60 0.38 -5.85 -0.19
C LEU A 60 -1.03 -5.39 -0.57
N LYS A 61 -1.64 -5.95 -1.62
CA LYS A 61 -3.04 -5.70 -2.02
C LYS A 61 -4.00 -5.98 -0.86
N GLY A 62 -3.87 -7.16 -0.24
CA GLY A 62 -4.74 -7.58 0.86
C GLY A 62 -4.68 -6.60 2.03
N ILE A 63 -3.47 -6.22 2.45
CA ILE A 63 -3.31 -5.29 3.57
C ILE A 63 -3.79 -3.88 3.18
N ALA A 64 -3.48 -3.41 1.97
CA ALA A 64 -3.93 -2.11 1.47
C ALA A 64 -5.46 -2.01 1.44
N LYS A 65 -6.16 -3.04 0.94
CA LYS A 65 -7.63 -3.09 0.91
C LYS A 65 -8.23 -3.14 2.33
N ASN A 66 -7.64 -3.92 3.24
CA ASN A 66 -8.10 -3.98 4.63
C ASN A 66 -7.96 -2.63 5.37
N LEU A 67 -7.01 -1.80 4.94
CA LEU A 67 -6.79 -0.46 5.47
C LEU A 67 -7.42 0.64 4.61
N PHE A 68 -8.31 0.29 3.66
CA PHE A 68 -8.98 1.26 2.78
C PHE A 68 -8.00 2.21 2.06
N LEU A 69 -6.80 1.71 1.73
CA LEU A 69 -5.79 2.43 0.97
C LEU A 69 -6.09 2.30 -0.52
N ASP A 70 -7.19 2.91 -0.95
CA ASP A 70 -7.82 2.67 -2.26
C ASP A 70 -6.83 2.75 -3.43
N THR A 71 -6.03 3.82 -3.50
CA THR A 71 -5.00 3.98 -4.54
C THR A 71 -4.01 2.83 -4.57
N LEU A 72 -3.43 2.48 -3.41
CA LEU A 72 -2.44 1.40 -3.31
C LEU A 72 -3.07 0.04 -3.63
N GLY A 73 -4.27 -0.23 -3.11
CA GLY A 73 -5.01 -1.45 -3.36
C GLY A 73 -5.33 -1.64 -4.85
N THR A 74 -5.77 -0.58 -5.54
CA THR A 74 -6.02 -0.59 -6.99
C THR A 74 -4.74 -0.79 -7.79
N MET A 75 -3.62 -0.15 -7.39
CA MET A 75 -2.34 -0.36 -8.07
C MET A 75 -1.85 -1.81 -7.94
N CYS A 76 -1.94 -2.41 -6.75
CA CYS A 76 -1.57 -3.80 -6.56
C CYS A 76 -2.46 -4.74 -7.39
N GLU A 77 -3.77 -4.51 -7.40
CA GLU A 77 -4.72 -5.33 -8.16
C GLU A 77 -4.46 -5.25 -9.67
N ALA A 78 -4.31 -4.05 -10.22
CA ALA A 78 -3.99 -3.87 -11.64
C ALA A 78 -2.67 -4.54 -12.00
N PHE A 79 -1.63 -4.40 -11.16
CA PHE A 79 -0.35 -5.02 -11.44
C PHE A 79 -0.42 -6.55 -11.35
N GLU A 80 -1.12 -7.11 -10.36
CA GLU A 80 -1.31 -8.56 -10.22
C GLU A 80 -2.08 -9.17 -11.41
N THR A 81 -3.10 -8.47 -11.92
CA THR A 81 -3.89 -8.90 -13.09
C THR A 81 -3.05 -8.91 -14.36
N ASP A 82 -2.26 -7.86 -14.59
CA ASP A 82 -1.49 -7.69 -15.83
C ASP A 82 -0.11 -8.36 -15.78
N LEU A 83 0.31 -8.89 -14.62
CA LEU A 83 1.69 -9.35 -14.39
C LEU A 83 2.19 -10.34 -15.45
N ASN A 84 1.33 -11.22 -15.96
CA ASN A 84 1.73 -12.22 -16.95
C ASN A 84 1.73 -11.70 -18.39
N THR A 85 1.12 -10.54 -18.65
CA THR A 85 1.00 -9.96 -20.00
C THR A 85 1.96 -8.80 -20.24
N LEU A 86 2.55 -8.23 -19.18
CA LEU A 86 3.49 -7.12 -19.28
C LEU A 86 4.87 -7.57 -19.79
N THR A 87 5.50 -6.72 -20.59
CA THR A 87 6.93 -6.85 -20.89
C THR A 87 7.79 -6.61 -19.66
N PHE A 88 9.05 -7.01 -19.69
CA PHE A 88 10.01 -6.75 -18.61
C PHE A 88 10.09 -5.27 -18.23
N GLU A 89 10.19 -4.39 -19.22
CA GLU A 89 10.26 -2.93 -19.02
C GLU A 89 8.98 -2.40 -18.36
N GLN A 90 7.82 -2.88 -18.82
CA GLN A 90 6.54 -2.52 -18.22
C GLN A 90 6.41 -3.01 -16.77
N LYS A 91 6.88 -4.24 -16.46
CA LYS A 91 6.94 -4.76 -15.09
C LYS A 91 7.83 -3.89 -14.21
N THR A 92 9.01 -3.51 -14.71
CA THR A 92 9.95 -2.64 -13.98
C THR A 92 9.29 -1.31 -13.64
N GLN A 93 8.65 -0.68 -14.63
CA GLN A 93 7.98 0.60 -14.45
C GLN A 93 6.82 0.53 -13.46
N ARG A 94 5.96 -0.49 -13.58
CA ARG A 94 4.84 -0.70 -12.65
C ARG A 94 5.31 -0.98 -11.22
N LEU A 95 6.39 -1.76 -11.08
CA LEU A 95 6.99 -2.04 -9.78
C LEU A 95 7.59 -0.79 -9.15
N TYR A 96 8.27 0.05 -9.94
CA TYR A 96 8.78 1.34 -9.48
C TYR A 96 7.66 2.27 -9.00
N GLU A 97 6.57 2.38 -9.77
CA GLU A 97 5.39 3.16 -9.38
C GLU A 97 4.74 2.63 -8.10
N LEU A 98 4.57 1.31 -8.00
CA LEU A 98 4.02 0.66 -6.82
C LEU A 98 4.92 0.89 -5.59
N LYS A 99 6.24 0.77 -5.74
CA LYS A 99 7.23 1.05 -4.69
C LYS A 99 7.11 2.48 -4.19
N LYS A 100 7.02 3.45 -5.10
CA LYS A 100 6.87 4.87 -4.79
C LYS A 100 5.58 5.16 -4.01
N GLU A 101 4.45 4.62 -4.46
CA GLU A 101 3.16 4.81 -3.78
C GLU A 101 3.13 4.14 -2.40
N THR A 102 3.75 2.96 -2.29
CA THR A 102 3.90 2.25 -1.01
C THR A 102 4.67 3.10 0.00
N LEU A 103 5.82 3.66 -0.40
CA LEU A 103 6.62 4.53 0.46
C LEU A 103 5.88 5.81 0.84
N ARG A 104 5.19 6.46 -0.11
CA ARG A 104 4.35 7.63 0.15
C ARG A 104 3.27 7.33 1.19
N THR A 105 2.66 6.16 1.12
CA THR A 105 1.64 5.71 2.06
C THR A 105 2.23 5.47 3.46
N VAL A 106 3.40 4.83 3.53
CA VAL A 106 4.15 4.64 4.79
C VAL A 106 4.50 5.98 5.43
N ASP A 107 5.00 6.95 4.65
CA ASP A 107 5.37 8.27 5.17
C ASP A 107 4.14 9.02 5.70
N LYS A 108 3.01 8.93 4.99
CA LYS A 108 1.74 9.49 5.46
C LYS A 108 1.29 8.85 6.78
N MET A 109 1.34 7.53 6.89
CA MET A 109 0.97 6.82 8.12
C MET A 109 1.88 7.19 9.28
N ARG A 110 3.20 7.28 9.05
CA ARG A 110 4.17 7.68 10.07
C ARG A 110 3.91 9.09 10.59
N GLY A 111 3.58 10.03 9.70
CA GLY A 111 3.24 11.40 10.08
C GLY A 111 1.96 11.53 10.92
N GLU A 112 1.16 10.47 11.03
CA GLU A 112 -0.05 10.44 11.85
C GLU A 112 0.12 9.66 13.16
N LEU A 113 1.23 8.94 13.36
CA LEU A 113 1.48 8.23 14.61
C LEU A 113 1.72 9.23 15.77
N PRO A 114 1.16 8.99 16.96
CA PRO A 114 1.44 9.80 18.14
C PRO A 114 2.92 9.67 18.56
N GLU A 115 3.48 10.77 19.10
CA GLU A 115 4.85 10.86 19.64
C GLU A 115 5.10 9.94 20.85
#